data_AF-A0A821KBA0-F1
#
_entry.id   AF-A0A821KBA0-F1
#
_cell.length_a   1.000
_cell.length_b   1.000
_cell.length_c   1.000
_cell.angle_alpha   90.00
_cell.angle_beta   90.00
_cell.angle_gamma   90.00
#
_symmetry.space_group_name_H-M   'P 1'
#
loop_
_entity.id
_entity.type
_entity.pdbx_description
1 polymer ?
#
loop_
_entity_poly.entity_id
_entity_poly.type
_entity_poly.pdbx_seq_one_letter_code
_entity_poly.pdbx_strand_id
1 'polypeptide(L)'
;MIVAPLCNLTDNCFYQATNAYLMTLSNESDSDSYCPQECSTTDFLVKKSSLLTPLEWQMSDIKSFVENTSIPLTSDWSTTWREQIHKNYLAISIIQETSIIENNTQSAQLSVVDVLSNIGGQTGLWVGISLLSIMELIEMFYRSPY
;
A
#
# COMPACT_ATOMS: atom_id res chain seq x y z
N MET A 1 -20.41 14.82 13.59
CA MET A 1 -19.62 15.27 12.43
C MET A 1 -18.62 16.29 12.96
N ILE A 2 -17.34 15.94 13.05
CA ILE A 2 -16.31 16.87 13.52
C ILE A 2 -15.85 17.64 12.28
N VAL A 3 -16.30 18.88 12.14
CA VAL A 3 -15.84 19.78 11.08
C VAL A 3 -14.81 20.68 11.74
N ALA A 4 -13.53 20.41 11.50
CA ALA A 4 -12.46 21.33 11.87
C ALA A 4 -12.31 22.37 10.75
N PRO A 5 -12.17 23.67 11.07
CA PRO A 5 -11.83 24.68 10.07
C PRO A 5 -10.42 24.42 9.51
N LEU A 6 -10.23 24.68 8.22
CA LEU A 6 -8.92 24.61 7.58
C LEU A 6 -7.97 25.63 8.22
N CYS A 7 -6.73 25.20 8.50
CA CYS A 7 -5.70 26.09 9.04
C CYS A 7 -5.33 27.19 8.04
N ASN A 8 -5.19 28.42 8.53
CA ASN A 8 -4.72 29.53 7.71
C ASN A 8 -3.18 29.50 7.60
N LEU A 9 -2.67 29.47 6.38
CA LEU A 9 -1.24 29.38 6.08
C LEU A 9 -0.44 30.62 6.50
N THR A 10 -1.08 31.78 6.68
CA THR A 10 -0.43 33.01 7.15
C THR A 10 -0.30 33.09 8.66
N ASP A 11 -0.89 32.14 9.40
CA ASP A 11 -0.81 32.13 10.85
C ASP A 11 0.58 31.62 11.29
N ASN A 12 1.22 32.39 12.16
CA ASN A 12 2.52 32.04 12.72
C ASN A 12 2.48 30.71 13.51
N CYS A 13 1.32 30.38 14.09
CA CYS A 13 1.09 29.09 14.74
C CYS A 13 1.27 27.91 13.77
N PHE A 14 0.75 28.02 12.54
CA PHE A 14 0.89 26.98 11.52
C PHE A 14 2.33 26.82 11.05
N TYR A 15 3.05 27.93 10.85
CA TYR A 15 4.46 27.91 10.47
C TYR A 15 5.33 27.24 11.54
N GLN A 16 5.10 27.57 12.82
CA GLN A 16 5.81 26.96 13.94
C GLN A 16 5.50 25.47 14.08
N ALA A 17 4.23 25.08 13.97
CA ALA A 17 3.82 23.68 14.02
C ALA A 17 4.40 22.84 12.87
N THR A 18 4.43 23.39 11.65
CA THR A 18 5.01 22.73 10.48
C THR A 18 6.51 22.55 10.64
N ASN A 19 7.24 23.57 11.10
CA ASN A 19 8.67 23.46 11.35
C ASN A 19 8.99 22.47 12.47
N ALA A 20 8.21 22.46 13.55
CA ALA A 20 8.37 21.47 14.62
C ALA A 20 8.12 20.04 14.11
N TYR A 21 7.08 19.82 13.30
CA TYR A 21 6.76 18.53 12.70
C TYR A 21 7.85 18.04 11.73
N LEU A 22 8.36 18.93 10.86
CA LEU A 22 9.46 18.61 9.93
C LEU A 22 10.77 18.29 10.68
N MET A 23 11.04 18.97 11.80
CA MET A 23 12.19 18.65 12.66
C MET A 23 12.04 17.29 13.34
N THR A 24 10.84 16.93 13.81
CA THR A 24 10.58 15.60 14.38
C THR A 24 10.62 14.47 13.35
N LEU A 25 10.28 14.74 12.09
CA LEU A 25 10.38 13.76 10.99
C LEU A 25 11.83 13.33 10.71
N SER A 26 12.81 14.19 11.01
CA SER A 26 14.23 13.85 10.87
C SER A 26 14.75 12.94 12.01
N ASN A 27 14.01 12.84 13.11
CA ASN A 27 14.25 11.86 14.18
C ASN A 27 13.30 10.68 13.98
N GLU A 28 13.67 9.85 13.00
CA GLU A 28 12.98 8.67 12.50
C GLU A 28 13.00 7.50 13.51
N SER A 29 12.50 7.70 14.73
CA SER A 29 12.44 6.61 15.72
C SER A 29 11.18 6.54 16.59
N ASP A 30 10.35 7.60 16.67
CA ASP A 30 9.18 7.61 17.57
C ASP A 30 7.81 7.60 16.87
N SER A 31 7.75 7.89 15.56
CA SER A 31 6.46 7.97 14.84
C SER A 31 5.94 6.62 14.32
N ASP A 32 6.78 5.58 14.27
CA ASP A 32 6.42 4.28 13.70
C ASP A 32 5.58 3.39 14.66
N SER A 33 5.63 3.68 15.96
CA SER A 33 4.86 2.92 16.96
C SER A 33 3.35 3.14 16.85
N TYR A 34 2.91 4.32 16.39
CA TYR A 34 1.49 4.70 16.39
C TYR A 34 0.76 4.31 15.10
N CYS A 35 1.50 3.96 14.05
CA CYS A 35 0.97 3.50 12.77
C CYS A 35 1.59 2.14 12.44
N PRO A 36 1.03 1.03 12.95
CA PRO A 36 1.49 -0.30 12.54
C PRO A 36 1.30 -0.47 11.03
N GLN A 37 2.25 -1.17 10.40
CA GLN A 37 2.12 -1.50 8.98
C GLN A 37 0.87 -2.34 8.73
N GLU A 38 0.12 -2.00 7.69
CA GLU A 38 -1.08 -2.73 7.30
C GLU A 38 -0.71 -4.15 6.84
N CYS A 39 -1.51 -5.15 7.24
CA CYS A 39 -1.26 -6.55 6.87
C CYS A 39 -1.65 -6.88 5.43
N SER A 40 -2.36 -5.98 4.74
CA SER A 40 -2.79 -6.17 3.35
C SER A 40 -2.52 -4.88 2.58
N THR A 41 -1.50 -4.94 1.73
CA THR A 41 -1.10 -3.81 0.88
C THR A 41 -1.11 -4.26 -0.57
N THR A 42 -1.66 -3.42 -1.44
CA THR A 42 -1.65 -3.64 -2.89
C THR A 42 -0.78 -2.58 -3.54
N ASP A 43 0.38 -3.00 -4.04
CA ASP A 43 1.31 -2.11 -4.74
C ASP A 43 1.11 -2.21 -6.26
N PHE A 44 1.15 -1.04 -6.92
CA PHE A 44 1.03 -0.95 -8.38
C PHE A 44 2.37 -0.52 -8.98
N LEU A 45 3.01 -1.42 -9.72
CA LEU A 45 4.21 -1.07 -10.49
C LEU A 45 3.81 -0.31 -11.76
N VAL A 46 4.04 1.01 -11.77
CA VAL A 46 3.69 1.87 -12.91
C VAL A 46 4.91 2.08 -13.81
N LYS A 47 4.85 1.56 -15.04
CA LYS A 47 5.82 1.89 -16.09
C LYS A 47 5.31 3.07 -16.91
N LYS A 48 6.14 4.11 -17.02
CA LYS A 48 5.81 5.32 -17.77
C LYS A 48 6.47 5.28 -19.15
N SER A 49 5.71 5.64 -20.16
CA SER A 49 6.21 5.83 -21.51
C SER A 49 5.51 7.04 -22.12
N SER A 50 6.27 7.87 -22.81
CA SER A 50 5.77 9.11 -23.41
C SER A 50 6.10 9.12 -24.89
N LEU A 51 5.13 9.53 -25.69
CA LEU A 51 5.29 9.76 -27.12
C LEU A 51 4.87 11.20 -27.43
N LEU A 52 5.46 11.79 -28.47
CA LEU A 52 4.98 13.06 -29.01
C LEU A 52 3.53 12.87 -29.49
N THR A 53 2.63 13.66 -28.91
CA THR A 53 1.19 13.63 -29.16
C THR A 53 0.69 15.08 -29.27
N PRO A 54 -0.39 15.37 -30.03
CA PRO A 54 -1.16 14.46 -30.88
C PRO A 54 -0.57 14.26 -32.28
N LEU A 55 -0.97 13.16 -32.93
CA LEU A 55 -0.64 12.88 -34.32
C LEU A 55 -1.52 13.72 -35.26
N GLU A 56 -0.97 14.18 -36.38
CA GLU A 56 -1.67 15.09 -37.32
C GLU A 56 -3.03 14.58 -37.78
N TRP A 57 -3.18 13.27 -38.00
CA TRP A 57 -4.44 12.66 -38.46
C TRP A 57 -5.53 12.65 -37.38
N GLN A 58 -5.17 12.72 -36.09
CA GLN A 58 -6.13 12.75 -34.98
C GLN A 58 -6.67 14.17 -34.72
N MET A 59 -6.06 15.19 -35.32
CA MET A 59 -6.39 16.57 -35.00
C MET A 59 -7.80 16.98 -35.40
N SER A 60 -8.32 16.44 -36.50
CA SER A 60 -9.72 16.68 -36.91
C SER A 60 -10.70 16.12 -35.89
N ASP A 61 -10.40 14.95 -35.35
CA ASP A 61 -11.26 14.25 -34.41
C ASP A 61 -11.23 14.93 -33.05
N ILE A 62 -10.04 15.33 -32.58
CA ILE A 62 -9.88 16.11 -31.36
C ILE A 62 -10.62 17.45 -31.48
N LYS A 63 -10.50 18.13 -32.63
CA LYS A 63 -11.23 19.38 -32.87
C LYS A 63 -12.74 19.21 -32.73
N SER A 64 -13.30 18.21 -33.44
CA SER A 64 -14.75 17.96 -33.39
C SER A 64 -15.22 17.55 -32.00
N PHE A 65 -14.41 16.78 -31.27
CA PHE A 65 -14.68 16.45 -29.88
C PHE A 65 -14.73 17.70 -29.00
N VAL A 66 -13.72 18.57 -29.07
CA VAL A 66 -13.65 19.78 -28.25
C VAL A 66 -14.82 20.72 -28.55
N GLU A 67 -15.15 20.92 -29.83
CA GLU A 67 -16.28 21.78 -30.24
C GLU A 67 -17.65 21.22 -29.80
N ASN A 68 -17.75 19.90 -29.61
CA ASN A 68 -18.96 19.24 -29.10
C ASN A 68 -19.02 19.18 -27.56
N THR A 69 -17.93 19.51 -26.87
CA THR A 69 -17.90 19.54 -25.40
C THR A 69 -18.30 20.89 -24.84
N SER A 70 -18.77 20.92 -23.59
CA SER A 70 -19.11 22.15 -22.86
C SER A 70 -17.89 22.90 -22.32
N ILE A 71 -16.71 22.69 -22.91
CA ILE A 71 -15.47 23.32 -22.47
C ILE A 71 -15.43 24.74 -23.07
N PRO A 72 -15.16 25.78 -22.26
CA PRO A 72 -15.07 27.14 -22.77
C PRO A 72 -13.90 27.25 -23.75
N LEU A 73 -14.23 27.54 -25.00
CA LEU A 73 -13.27 27.76 -26.08
C LEU A 73 -12.63 29.15 -25.93
N THR A 74 -11.33 29.25 -26.23
CA THR A 74 -10.63 30.53 -26.30
C THR A 74 -11.19 31.38 -27.46
N SER A 75 -11.17 32.71 -27.32
CA SER A 75 -11.68 33.65 -28.36
C SER A 75 -11.02 33.43 -29.73
N ASP A 76 -9.77 32.97 -29.75
CA ASP A 76 -8.96 32.78 -30.97
C ASP A 76 -8.98 31.33 -31.49
N TRP A 77 -9.94 30.51 -31.03
CA TRP A 77 -10.02 29.09 -31.40
C TRP A 77 -10.13 28.90 -32.92
N SER A 78 -10.94 29.70 -33.60
CA SER A 78 -11.21 29.55 -35.04
C SER A 78 -9.94 29.60 -35.90
N THR A 79 -8.92 30.35 -35.48
CA THR A 79 -7.67 30.54 -36.22
C THR A 79 -6.48 29.77 -35.63
N THR A 80 -6.44 29.57 -34.31
CA THR A 80 -5.25 29.00 -33.60
C THR A 80 -5.48 27.62 -32.97
N TRP A 81 -6.63 26.99 -33.21
CA TRP A 81 -6.99 25.70 -32.57
C TRP A 81 -5.89 24.63 -32.63
N ARG A 82 -5.15 24.51 -33.75
CA ARG A 82 -4.07 23.50 -33.88
C ARG A 82 -2.95 23.69 -32.85
N GLU A 83 -2.48 24.92 -32.68
CA GLU A 83 -1.42 25.22 -31.71
C GLU A 83 -1.93 25.09 -30.28
N GLN A 84 -3.19 25.46 -30.05
CA GLN A 84 -3.84 25.31 -28.74
C GLN A 84 -3.99 23.85 -28.35
N ILE A 85 -4.32 22.98 -29.31
CA ILE A 85 -4.37 21.54 -29.09
C ILE A 85 -2.98 21.00 -28.73
N HIS A 86 -1.94 21.34 -29.50
CA HIS A 86 -0.58 20.86 -29.22
C HIS A 86 0.00 21.33 -27.87
N LYS A 87 -0.33 22.54 -27.43
CA LYS A 87 0.25 23.12 -26.20
C LYS A 87 -0.49 22.69 -24.93
N ASN A 88 -1.81 22.48 -25.00
CA ASN A 88 -2.64 22.32 -23.81
C ASN A 88 -3.21 20.91 -23.63
N TYR A 89 -3.20 20.06 -24.66
CA TYR A 89 -3.82 18.74 -24.59
C TYR A 89 -2.78 17.65 -24.35
N LEU A 90 -3.13 16.73 -23.46
CA LEU A 90 -2.33 15.57 -23.10
C LEU A 90 -3.19 14.32 -23.31
N ALA A 91 -2.67 13.35 -24.05
CA ALA A 91 -3.27 12.02 -24.16
C ALA A 91 -2.65 11.10 -23.10
N ILE A 92 -3.47 10.59 -22.19
CA ILE A 92 -3.07 9.58 -21.21
C ILE A 92 -3.72 8.25 -21.60
N SER A 93 -2.91 7.21 -21.76
CA SER A 93 -3.39 5.84 -21.96
C SER A 93 -2.94 4.98 -20.79
N ILE A 94 -3.90 4.39 -20.07
CA ILE A 94 -3.65 3.49 -18.95
C ILE A 94 -3.86 2.08 -19.47
N ILE A 95 -2.77 1.31 -19.55
CA ILE A 95 -2.77 -0.05 -20.10
C ILE A 95 -2.15 -0.99 -19.08
N GLN A 96 -2.76 -2.15 -18.90
CA GLN A 96 -2.23 -3.24 -18.08
C GLN A 96 -1.18 -4.02 -18.88
N GLU A 97 0.06 -4.09 -18.36
CA GLU A 97 1.14 -4.81 -19.04
C GLU A 97 0.96 -6.33 -18.96
N THR A 98 0.58 -6.85 -17.79
CA THR A 98 0.33 -8.28 -17.58
C THR A 98 -0.88 -8.51 -16.66
N SER A 99 -1.57 -9.62 -16.85
CA SER A 99 -2.66 -10.07 -15.96
C SER A 99 -2.16 -10.85 -14.74
N ILE A 100 -0.85 -10.84 -14.48
CA ILE A 100 -0.23 -11.61 -13.41
C ILE A 100 -0.25 -10.75 -12.15
N ILE A 101 -0.91 -11.24 -11.11
CA ILE A 101 -0.91 -10.62 -9.78
C ILE A 101 0.11 -11.39 -8.94
N GLU A 102 1.17 -10.72 -8.51
CA GLU A 102 2.13 -11.28 -7.56
C GLU A 102 1.55 -11.16 -6.14
N ASN A 103 1.14 -12.30 -5.57
CA ASN A 103 0.62 -12.34 -4.22
C ASN A 103 1.72 -12.82 -3.25
N ASN A 104 2.19 -11.91 -2.40
CA ASN A 104 3.20 -12.20 -1.38
C ASN A 104 2.53 -12.44 -0.03
N THR A 105 2.25 -13.71 0.28
CA THR A 105 1.67 -14.11 1.57
C THR A 105 2.76 -14.63 2.51
N GLN A 106 2.83 -14.10 3.73
CA GLN A 106 3.70 -14.64 4.77
C GLN A 106 2.94 -15.69 5.58
N SER A 107 3.44 -16.92 5.59
CA SER A 107 2.91 -17.99 6.44
C SER A 107 3.87 -18.29 7.58
N ALA A 108 3.32 -18.60 8.76
CA ALA A 108 4.14 -19.03 9.89
C ALA A 108 4.83 -20.35 9.55
N GLN A 109 6.17 -20.38 9.65
CA GLN A 109 6.97 -21.57 9.34
C GLN A 109 6.76 -22.70 10.34
N LEU A 110 6.33 -22.38 11.56
CA LEU A 110 6.08 -23.34 12.64
C LEU A 110 4.71 -23.07 13.24
N SER A 111 3.86 -24.08 13.19
CA SER A 111 2.64 -24.13 13.99
C SER A 111 2.94 -24.69 15.38
N VAL A 112 2.07 -24.39 16.35
CA VAL A 112 2.11 -24.99 17.69
C VAL A 112 2.05 -26.53 17.60
N VAL A 113 1.32 -27.03 16.61
CA VAL A 113 1.22 -28.47 16.33
C VAL A 113 2.56 -29.04 15.89
N ASP A 114 3.34 -28.31 15.10
CA ASP A 114 4.66 -28.75 14.63
C ASP A 114 5.67 -28.80 15.79
N VAL A 115 5.60 -27.83 16.70
CA VAL A 115 6.43 -27.82 17.92
C VAL A 115 6.09 -29.02 18.80
N LEU A 116 4.80 -29.27 19.05
CA LEU A 116 4.35 -30.37 19.89
C LEU A 116 4.69 -31.74 19.28
N SER A 117 4.55 -31.85 17.95
CA SER A 117 4.90 -33.03 17.18
C SER A 117 6.41 -33.31 17.21
N ASN A 118 7.24 -32.29 17.05
CA ASN A 118 8.69 -32.45 17.07
C ASN A 118 9.18 -32.85 18.47
N ILE A 119 8.65 -32.22 19.53
CA ILE A 119 8.98 -32.59 20.92
C ILE A 119 8.54 -34.04 21.19
N GLY A 120 7.27 -34.36 20.93
CA GLY A 120 6.74 -35.70 21.18
C GLY A 120 7.45 -36.79 20.37
N GLY A 121 7.80 -36.50 19.11
CA GLY A 121 8.55 -37.41 18.24
C GLY A 121 9.97 -37.66 18.74
N GLN A 122 10.70 -36.61 19.13
CA GLN A 122 12.05 -36.76 19.68
C GLN A 122 12.04 -37.43 21.05
N THR A 123 11.14 -37.04 21.96
CA THR A 123 11.04 -37.68 23.29
C THR A 123 10.61 -39.14 23.20
N GLY A 124 9.70 -39.46 22.28
CA GLY A 124 9.27 -40.82 22.00
C GLY A 124 10.37 -41.68 21.38
N LEU A 125 11.22 -41.09 20.52
CA LEU A 125 12.34 -41.80 19.89
C LEU A 125 13.48 -42.10 20.87
N TRP A 126 13.88 -41.11 21.69
CA TRP A 126 15.06 -41.23 22.56
C TRP A 126 14.76 -41.87 23.91
N VAL A 127 13.59 -41.58 24.49
CA VAL A 127 13.24 -42.02 25.85
C VAL A 127 12.17 -43.11 25.83
N GLY A 128 11.43 -43.26 24.72
CA GLY A 128 10.30 -44.20 24.64
C GLY A 128 9.09 -43.78 25.48
N ILE A 129 9.10 -42.55 26.00
CA ILE A 129 8.07 -42.02 26.91
C ILE A 129 7.03 -41.27 26.08
N SER A 130 5.75 -41.61 26.31
CA SER A 130 4.61 -40.93 25.71
C SER A 130 3.95 -39.96 26.72
N LEU A 131 3.03 -39.12 26.25
CA LEU A 131 2.29 -38.20 27.13
C LEU A 131 1.51 -38.96 28.22
N LEU A 132 1.04 -40.17 27.93
CA LEU A 132 0.41 -41.05 28.91
C LEU A 132 1.38 -41.49 30.02
N SER A 133 2.63 -41.79 29.66
CA SER A 133 3.68 -42.15 30.62
C SER A 133 4.06 -40.97 31.54
N ILE A 134 3.99 -39.73 31.04
CA ILE A 134 4.19 -38.52 31.86
C ILE A 134 3.01 -38.33 32.82
N MET A 135 1.78 -38.51 32.34
CA MET A 135 0.57 -38.41 33.18
C MET A 135 0.58 -39.46 34.31
N GLU A 136 1.01 -40.69 34.02
CA GLU A 136 1.15 -41.76 35.02
C GLU A 136 2.24 -41.41 36.06
N LEU A 137 3.36 -40.85 35.64
CA LEU A 137 4.41 -40.38 36.55
C LEU A 137 3.89 -39.26 37.46
N ILE A 138 3.12 -38.31 36.93
CA ILE A 138 2.49 -37.23 37.70
C ILE A 138 1.50 -37.83 38.71
N GLU A 139 0.64 -38.77 38.30
CA GLU A 139 -0.29 -39.44 39.22
C GLU A 139 0.47 -40.15 40.35
N MET A 140 1.58 -40.83 40.05
CA MET A 140 2.43 -41.48 41.05
C MET A 140 3.01 -40.46 42.06
N PHE A 141 3.47 -39.30 41.59
CA PHE A 141 3.98 -38.24 42.49
C PHE A 141 2.87 -37.63 43.35
N TYR A 142 1.67 -37.38 42.80
CA TYR A 142 0.55 -36.84 43.57
C TYR A 142 -0.05 -37.88 44.54
N ARG A 143 0.01 -39.16 44.18
CA ARG A 143 -0.50 -40.26 45.00
C ARG A 143 0.48 -40.70 46.09
N SER A 144 1.73 -40.26 46.04
CA SER A 144 2.68 -40.39 47.14
C SER A 144 2.84 -39.07 47.90
N PRO A 145 1.83 -38.56 48.65
CA PRO A 145 2.06 -37.48 49.59
C PRO A 145 2.60 -38.05 50.92
N TYR A 146 3.58 -38.97 50.89
CA TYR A 146 4.37 -39.47 52.03
C TYR A 146 5.70 -40.04 51.53
#